data_AF-A0A3P7LBB8-F1
#
_entry.id   AF-A0A3P7LBB8-F1
#
_cell.length_a   1.000
_cell.length_b   1.000
_cell.length_c   1.000
_cell.angle_alpha   90.00
_cell.angle_beta   90.00
_cell.angle_gamma   90.00
#
_symmetry.space_group_name_H-M   'P 1'
#
loop_
_entity.id
_entity.type
_entity.pdbx_description
1 polymer ?
#
loop_
_entity_poly.entity_id
_entity_poly.type
_entity_poly.pdbx_seq_one_letter_code
_entity_poly.pdbx_strand_id
1 'polypeptide(L)'
;MDGSKAPKPLKSIGNLTTAVDQLLFHPNNEMLCMASSLEKAAVRLFDLDSQRVYANFPACMGRLEEPTSLGVSPNGGYLSIGQANGHAALFRFENNPKY
;
A
#
# COMPACT_ATOMS: atom_id res chain seq x y z
N MET A 1 26.25 -6.48 -16.09
CA MET A 1 25.12 -5.64 -15.65
C MET A 1 24.66 -4.86 -16.86
N ASP A 2 23.53 -5.25 -17.43
CA ASP A 2 22.82 -4.51 -18.48
C ASP A 2 22.43 -3.15 -17.91
N GLY A 3 23.19 -2.11 -18.27
CA GLY A 3 22.90 -0.71 -17.96
C GLY A 3 22.18 -0.04 -19.13
N SER A 4 21.12 -0.65 -19.64
CA SER A 4 20.26 0.02 -20.62
C SER A 4 19.69 1.31 -20.01
N LYS A 5 19.83 2.43 -20.74
CA LYS A 5 19.34 3.76 -20.33
C LYS A 5 17.81 3.84 -20.11
N ALA A 6 17.08 2.76 -20.39
CA ALA A 6 15.65 2.63 -20.26
C ALA A 6 15.29 1.24 -19.69
N PRO A 7 15.42 1.02 -18.37
CA PRO A 7 15.06 -0.25 -17.76
C PRO A 7 13.58 -0.54 -17.98
N LYS A 8 13.24 -1.78 -18.34
CA LYS A 8 11.86 -2.23 -18.46
C LYS A 8 11.27 -2.40 -17.05
N PRO A 9 10.08 -1.83 -16.76
CA PRO A 9 9.45 -2.04 -15.46
C PRO A 9 9.14 -3.51 -15.25
N LEU A 10 9.39 -4.02 -14.04
CA LEU A 10 9.04 -5.40 -13.66
C LEU A 10 7.53 -5.63 -13.78
N LYS A 11 6.74 -4.66 -13.28
CA LYS A 11 5.28 -4.71 -13.28
C LYS A 11 4.71 -3.30 -13.40
N SER A 12 3.62 -3.16 -14.15
CA SER A 12 2.76 -1.98 -14.15
C SER A 12 1.45 -2.32 -13.45
N ILE A 13 1.06 -1.51 -12.47
CA ILE A 13 -0.12 -1.73 -11.62
C ILE A 13 -1.11 -0.59 -11.85
N GLY A 14 -2.36 -0.92 -12.19
CA GLY A 14 -3.42 0.04 -12.52
C GLY A 14 -4.63 -0.03 -11.59
N ASN A 15 -4.45 -0.51 -10.35
CA ASN A 15 -5.53 -0.73 -9.38
C ASN A 15 -6.00 0.56 -8.68
N LEU A 16 -5.24 1.64 -8.81
CA LEU A 16 -5.63 3.00 -8.42
C LEU A 16 -5.91 3.79 -9.70
N THR A 17 -7.09 4.39 -9.78
CA THR A 17 -7.58 5.16 -10.94
C THR A 17 -7.20 6.65 -10.89
N THR A 18 -6.65 7.07 -9.77
CA THR A 18 -6.23 8.44 -9.45
C THR A 18 -4.71 8.53 -9.25
N ALA A 19 -4.19 9.76 -9.17
CA ALA A 19 -2.77 9.99 -8.97
C ALA A 19 -2.29 9.36 -7.66
N VAL A 20 -1.23 8.56 -7.73
CA VAL A 20 -0.59 7.95 -6.56
C VAL A 20 0.37 8.97 -5.95
N ASP A 21 0.13 9.36 -4.70
CA ASP A 21 0.92 10.37 -3.98
C ASP A 21 1.71 9.79 -2.81
N GLN A 22 1.36 8.60 -2.33
CA GLN A 22 2.06 7.90 -1.26
C GLN A 22 2.50 6.52 -1.73
N LEU A 23 3.79 6.23 -1.53
CA LEU A 23 4.42 4.93 -1.74
C LEU A 23 5.28 4.60 -0.53
N LEU A 24 5.08 3.42 0.06
CA LEU A 24 5.81 2.99 1.24
C LEU A 24 6.16 1.52 1.15
N PHE A 25 7.46 1.22 1.08
CA PHE A 25 7.95 -0.14 1.19
C PHE A 25 7.85 -0.63 2.63
N HIS A 26 7.44 -1.88 2.78
CA HIS A 26 7.50 -2.57 4.06
C HIS A 26 8.97 -2.85 4.43
N PRO A 27 9.36 -2.80 5.72
CA PRO A 27 10.75 -3.01 6.15
C PRO A 27 11.38 -4.35 5.74
N ASN A 28 10.58 -5.39 5.48
CA ASN A 28 11.07 -6.67 4.96
C ASN A 28 11.27 -6.70 3.44
N ASN A 29 10.90 -5.63 2.72
CA ASN A 29 10.92 -5.53 1.25
C ASN A 29 10.07 -6.57 0.49
N GLU A 30 9.10 -7.20 1.15
CA GLU A 30 8.17 -8.15 0.51
C GLU A 30 6.90 -7.45 0.00
N MET A 31 6.60 -6.25 0.53
CA MET A 31 5.36 -5.54 0.23
C MET A 31 5.58 -4.05 -0.03
N LEU A 32 4.76 -3.50 -0.93
CA LEU A 32 4.66 -2.08 -1.24
C LEU A 32 3.23 -1.60 -0.96
N CYS A 33 3.12 -0.60 -0.09
CA CYS A 33 1.87 0.13 0.14
C CYS A 33 1.79 1.29 -0.86
N MET A 34 0.65 1.43 -1.53
CA MET A 34 0.37 2.52 -2.47
C MET A 34 -0.93 3.19 -2.07
N ALA A 35 -0.97 4.52 -2.06
CA ALA A 35 -2.21 5.25 -1.79
C ALA A 35 -2.36 6.51 -2.66
N SER A 36 -3.61 6.95 -2.76
CA SER A 36 -4.00 8.22 -3.37
C SER A 36 -4.90 9.00 -2.43
N SER A 37 -4.58 10.26 -2.19
CA SER A 37 -5.37 11.16 -1.35
C SER A 37 -6.60 11.73 -2.06
N LEU A 38 -6.83 11.36 -3.32
CA LEU A 38 -7.91 11.90 -4.14
C LEU A 38 -9.21 11.10 -4.02
N GLU A 39 -9.14 9.86 -3.53
CA GLU A 39 -10.28 8.96 -3.42
C GLU A 39 -10.33 8.29 -2.04
N LYS A 40 -11.55 8.07 -1.55
CA LYS A 40 -11.78 7.31 -0.32
C LYS A 40 -11.35 5.88 -0.50
N ALA A 41 -10.78 5.29 0.55
CA ALA A 41 -10.31 3.91 0.55
C ALA A 41 -9.34 3.57 -0.60
N ALA A 42 -8.66 4.58 -1.16
CA ALA A 42 -7.71 4.43 -2.25
C ALA A 42 -6.33 4.02 -1.73
N VAL A 43 -6.27 2.87 -1.07
CA VAL A 43 -5.04 2.24 -0.61
C VAL A 43 -4.97 0.82 -1.17
N ARG A 44 -3.80 0.42 -1.65
CA ARG A 44 -3.53 -0.92 -2.18
C ARG A 44 -2.22 -1.44 -1.59
N LEU A 45 -2.22 -2.73 -1.25
CA LEU A 45 -1.02 -3.46 -0.90
C LEU A 45 -0.60 -4.29 -2.11
N PHE A 46 0.66 -4.17 -2.49
CA PHE A 46 1.28 -4.93 -3.57
C PHE A 46 2.35 -5.84 -2.99
N ASP A 47 2.19 -7.13 -3.20
CA ASP A 47 3.17 -8.15 -2.87
C ASP A 47 4.23 -8.20 -3.98
N LEU A 48 5.50 -7.99 -3.61
CA LEU A 48 6.63 -7.90 -4.53
C LEU A 48 7.06 -9.27 -5.05
N ASP A 49 6.97 -10.31 -4.21
CA ASP A 49 7.41 -11.67 -4.55
C ASP A 49 6.48 -12.34 -5.56
N SER A 50 5.17 -12.33 -5.28
CA SER A 50 4.12 -12.86 -6.17
C SER A 50 3.68 -11.87 -7.25
N GLN A 51 4.09 -10.60 -7.15
CA GLN A 51 3.75 -9.51 -8.06
C GLN A 51 2.24 -9.30 -8.21
N ARG A 52 1.52 -9.37 -7.09
CA ARG A 52 0.05 -9.28 -7.03
C ARG A 52 -0.41 -8.20 -6.05
N VAL A 53 -1.56 -7.60 -6.36
CA VAL A 53 -2.24 -6.68 -5.44
C VAL A 53 -3.20 -7.48 -4.57
N TYR A 54 -3.18 -7.26 -3.26
CA TYR A 54 -4.13 -7.85 -2.34
C TYR A 54 -5.54 -7.30 -2.61
N ALA A 55 -6.42 -8.15 -3.14
CA ALA A 55 -7.80 -7.77 -3.49
C ALA A 55 -8.68 -7.52 -2.25
N ASN A 56 -8.30 -8.10 -1.13
CA ASN A 56 -8.98 -8.02 0.15
C ASN A 56 -8.54 -6.82 1.01
N PHE A 57 -7.68 -5.92 0.49
CA PHE A 57 -7.22 -4.73 1.21
C PHE A 57 -7.67 -3.43 0.51
N PRO A 58 -8.15 -2.42 1.27
CA PRO A 58 -8.36 -2.41 2.71
C PRO A 58 -9.55 -3.30 3.12
N ALA A 59 -9.36 -4.12 4.16
CA ALA A 59 -10.35 -5.10 4.63
C ALA A 59 -11.55 -4.47 5.37
N CYS A 60 -11.62 -3.14 5.44
CA CYS A 60 -12.58 -2.46 6.30
C CYS A 60 -13.98 -2.46 5.70
N MET A 61 -14.87 -3.17 6.40
CA MET A 61 -16.34 -2.97 6.44
C MET A 61 -16.76 -1.55 6.91
N GLY A 62 -15.86 -0.56 6.92
CA GLY A 62 -16.06 0.80 7.42
C GLY A 62 -15.33 1.84 6.56
N ARG A 63 -15.85 3.07 6.52
CA ARG A 63 -15.37 4.21 5.72
C ARG A 63 -13.90 4.54 6.02
N LEU A 64 -12.97 3.93 5.27
CA LEU A 64 -11.65 4.53 5.11
C LEU A 64 -11.86 5.78 4.23
N GLU A 65 -11.72 6.96 4.82
CA GLU A 65 -11.73 8.23 4.10
C GLU A 65 -10.47 8.36 3.22
N GLU A 66 -10.23 9.54 2.67
CA GLU A 66 -9.08 9.83 1.82
C GLU A 66 -7.77 9.67 2.62
N PRO A 67 -6.86 8.77 2.21
CA PRO A 67 -5.58 8.57 2.89
C PRO A 67 -4.64 9.76 2.61
N THR A 68 -4.03 10.31 3.65
CA THR A 68 -3.12 11.48 3.54
C THR A 68 -1.68 11.14 3.89
N SER A 69 -1.46 10.06 4.65
CA SER A 69 -0.13 9.61 5.04
C SER A 69 -0.12 8.12 5.34
N LEU A 70 1.02 7.48 5.10
CA LEU A 70 1.27 6.07 5.40
C LEU A 70 2.45 5.95 6.37
N GLY A 71 2.42 4.95 7.25
CA GLY A 71 3.53 4.63 8.12
C GLY A 71 3.53 3.15 8.47
N VAL A 72 4.71 2.53 8.49
CA VAL A 72 4.88 1.15 8.92
C VAL A 72 5.75 1.14 10.17
N SER A 73 5.36 0.33 11.15
CA SER A 73 6.15 0.14 12.37
C SER A 73 7.54 -0.42 12.04
N PRO A 74 8.60 -0.06 12.77
CA PRO A 74 9.96 -0.56 12.50
C PRO A 74 10.10 -2.08 12.49
N ASN A 75 9.27 -2.79 13.27
CA ASN A 75 9.24 -4.26 13.31
C ASN A 75 8.36 -4.89 12.21
N GLY A 76 7.74 -4.08 11.34
CA GLY A 76 6.85 -4.55 10.28
C GLY A 76 5.54 -5.18 10.75
N GLY A 77 5.14 -5.01 12.01
CA GLY A 77 3.90 -5.60 12.52
C GLY A 77 2.64 -4.79 12.23
N TYR A 78 2.78 -3.50 11.95
CA TYR A 78 1.66 -2.56 11.86
C TYR A 78 1.80 -1.57 10.70
N LEU A 79 0.68 -1.24 10.08
CA LEU A 79 0.51 -0.18 9.10
C LEU A 79 -0.48 0.86 9.64
N SER A 80 -0.04 2.11 9.75
CA SER A 80 -0.88 3.26 10.05
C SER A 80 -1.22 4.03 8.78
N ILE A 81 -2.46 4.44 8.63
CA ILE A 81 -2.96 5.25 7.51
C ILE A 81 -3.62 6.49 8.10
N GLY A 82 -2.98 7.65 7.94
CA GLY A 82 -3.59 8.94 8.27
C GLY A 82 -4.64 9.32 7.23
N GLN A 83 -5.70 9.99 7.67
CA GLN A 83 -6.87 10.31 6.86
C GLN A 83 -7.15 11.82 6.85
N ALA A 84 -7.84 12.30 5.82
CA ALA A 84 -8.17 13.73 5.67
C ALA A 84 -9.06 14.30 6.80
N ASN A 85 -9.82 13.45 7.48
CA ASN A 85 -10.64 13.82 8.64
C ASN A 85 -9.84 13.99 9.95
N GLY A 86 -8.51 13.82 9.92
CA GLY A 86 -7.65 13.90 11.10
C GLY A 86 -7.57 12.62 11.93
N HIS A 87 -8.22 11.53 11.50
CA HIS A 87 -8.09 10.22 12.13
C HIS A 87 -6.97 9.40 11.48
N ALA A 88 -6.53 8.38 12.20
CA ALA A 88 -5.58 7.39 11.70
C ALA A 88 -6.14 5.97 11.90
N ALA A 89 -6.19 5.21 10.82
CA ALA A 89 -6.52 3.79 10.87
C ALA A 89 -5.24 2.98 11.11
N LEU A 90 -5.31 2.01 12.03
CA LEU A 90 -4.20 1.12 12.34
C LEU A 90 -4.55 -0.31 11.91
N PHE A 91 -3.72 -0.89 11.07
CA PHE A 91 -3.80 -2.26 10.59
C PHE A 91 -2.64 -3.06 11.17
N ARG A 92 -2.88 -4.33 11.46
CA ARG A 92 -1.86 -5.28 11.89
C ARG A 92 -1.63 -6.28 10.77
N PHE A 93 -0.38 -6.48 10.39
CA PHE A 93 0.02 -7.60 9.54
C PHE A 93 0.03 -8.84 10.43
N GLU A 94 -0.87 -9.79 10.17
CA GLU A 94 -0.93 -11.04 10.91
C GLU A 94 -0.38 -12.16 10.05
N ASN A 95 0.39 -13.08 10.62
CA ASN A 95 0.99 -14.22 9.91
C ASN A 95 -0.05 -15.29 9.47
N ASN A 96 -1.29 -14.87 9.22
CA ASN A 96 -2.44 -15.66 8.78
C ASN A 96 -2.62 -15.45 7.26
N PRO A 97 -3.14 -16.42 6.49
CA PRO A 97 -3.14 -16.40 5.01
C PRO A 97 -4.05 -15.33 4.38
N LYS A 98 -4.46 -14.32 5.14
CA LYS A 98 -5.25 -13.20 4.67
C LYS A 98 -4.44 -11.94 4.42
N TYR A 99 -3.32 -11.68 5.12
CA TYR A 99 -2.42 -10.55 4.83
C TYR A 99 -1.01 -10.80 5.34
#